data_AF-A0A453FK57-F1
#
_entry.id   AF-A0A453FK57-F1
#
_cell.length_a   1.000
_cell.length_b   1.000
_cell.length_c   1.000
_cell.angle_alpha   90.00
_cell.angle_beta   90.00
_cell.angle_gamma   90.00
#
_symmetry.space_group_name_H-M   'P 1'
#
loop_
_entity.id
_entity.type
_entity.pdbx_description
1 polymer ?
#
loop_
_entity_poly.entity_id
_entity_poly.type
_entity_poly.pdbx_seq_one_letter_code
_entity_poly.pdbx_strand_id
1 'polypeptide(L)'
;MALSNPLHGARKEGTVGKPLPRVEAKIIMDDGTETKTGVGELCIKSPSLFKEYWKRPEVTAESFIDGGFFKTGDTVTVDEDGYFIILGRTNADIMKVGGYKLSALEIEAVLLEHDTVLECAVLGLPDEAYGEVICTIIVPKEDAKERAEQSSKPALTLEELTSWSKDKLAPYKRFRRDCTYGTLFLGMPWERLTRRS
;
A
#
# COMPACT_ATOMS: atom_id res chain seq x y z
N MET A 1 -7.40 6.54 -18.74
CA MET A 1 -7.86 6.94 -17.40
C MET A 1 -9.34 6.62 -17.29
N ALA A 2 -9.77 5.89 -16.26
CA ALA A 2 -11.13 5.35 -16.17
C ALA A 2 -12.01 6.09 -15.16
N LEU A 3 -11.41 6.63 -14.11
CA LEU A 3 -12.04 7.43 -13.08
C LEU A 3 -11.52 8.87 -13.17
N SER A 4 -12.38 9.85 -12.93
CA SER A 4 -11.98 11.25 -12.89
C SER A 4 -12.92 12.07 -12.02
N ASN A 5 -12.36 13.12 -11.39
CA ASN A 5 -13.18 14.11 -10.71
C ASN A 5 -14.04 14.86 -11.72
N PRO A 6 -15.31 15.17 -11.39
CA PRO A 6 -16.19 15.86 -12.31
C PRO A 6 -15.63 17.26 -12.65
N LEU A 7 -15.77 17.66 -13.92
CA LEU A 7 -15.37 18.98 -14.37
C LEU A 7 -16.20 20.08 -13.70
N HIS A 8 -17.49 19.79 -13.47
CA HIS A 8 -18.44 20.65 -12.77
C HIS A 8 -18.97 19.91 -11.53
N GLY A 9 -18.85 20.52 -10.35
CA GLY A 9 -19.30 19.94 -9.09
C GLY A 9 -18.22 19.95 -8.00
N ALA A 10 -18.53 19.34 -6.86
CA ALA A 10 -17.60 19.24 -5.75
C ALA A 10 -16.45 18.30 -6.11
N ARG A 11 -15.21 18.76 -5.89
CA ARG A 11 -14.02 17.90 -5.92
C ARG A 11 -13.72 17.50 -4.48
N LYS A 12 -13.63 16.19 -4.24
CA LYS A 12 -13.25 15.66 -2.93
C LYS A 12 -11.78 15.31 -2.93
N GLU A 13 -11.02 15.95 -2.04
CA GLU A 13 -9.62 15.64 -1.79
C GLU A 13 -9.47 14.18 -1.36
N GLY A 14 -8.36 13.52 -1.74
CA GLY A 14 -8.13 12.10 -1.45
C GLY A 14 -8.97 11.11 -2.29
N THR A 15 -9.80 11.59 -3.21
CA THR A 15 -10.58 10.72 -4.13
C THR A 15 -10.07 10.78 -5.56
N VAL A 16 -10.27 9.70 -6.33
CA VAL A 16 -9.97 9.64 -7.77
C VAL A 16 -11.19 9.95 -8.64
N GLY A 17 -12.30 10.34 -8.02
CA GLY A 17 -13.52 10.74 -8.71
C GLY A 17 -14.45 9.58 -9.05
N LYS A 18 -15.18 9.73 -10.16
CA LYS A 18 -16.23 8.83 -10.61
C LYS A 18 -15.89 8.21 -11.96
N PRO A 19 -16.51 7.08 -12.34
CA PRO A 19 -16.36 6.50 -13.67
C PRO A 19 -16.70 7.51 -14.77
N LEU A 20 -15.84 7.60 -15.79
CA LEU A 20 -16.09 8.44 -16.96
C LEU A 20 -17.32 7.94 -17.73
N PRO A 21 -17.92 8.78 -18.61
CA PRO A 21 -18.99 8.34 -19.47
C PRO A 21 -18.60 7.08 -20.26
N ARG A 22 -19.50 6.08 -20.27
CA ARG A 22 -19.30 4.77 -20.92
C ARG A 22 -18.23 3.87 -20.27
N VAL A 23 -17.78 4.23 -19.06
CA VAL A 23 -16.98 3.36 -18.20
C VAL A 23 -17.88 2.74 -17.14
N GLU A 24 -17.86 1.42 -17.05
CA GLU A 24 -18.51 0.68 -15.97
C GLU A 24 -17.42 0.28 -14.96
N ALA A 25 -17.69 0.51 -13.67
CA ALA A 25 -16.81 0.11 -12.58
C ALA A 25 -17.59 -0.80 -11.62
N LYS A 26 -16.94 -1.86 -11.15
CA LYS A 26 -17.43 -2.75 -10.10
C LYS A 26 -16.30 -3.07 -9.13
N ILE A 27 -16.66 -3.46 -7.93
CA ILE A 27 -15.73 -3.86 -6.87
C ILE A 27 -15.97 -5.34 -6.60
N ILE A 28 -14.90 -6.11 -6.51
CA ILE A 28 -14.93 -7.51 -6.08
C ILE A 28 -14.37 -7.58 -4.68
N MET A 29 -15.19 -7.97 -3.72
CA MET A 29 -14.74 -8.18 -2.35
C MET A 29 -13.91 -9.46 -2.22
N ASP A 30 -13.20 -9.61 -1.10
CA ASP A 30 -12.34 -10.77 -0.81
C ASP A 30 -13.08 -12.13 -0.83
N ASP A 31 -14.40 -12.12 -0.60
CA ASP A 31 -15.27 -13.31 -0.65
C ASP A 31 -15.77 -13.63 -2.07
N GLY A 32 -15.36 -12.84 -3.08
CA GLY A 32 -15.80 -12.96 -4.46
C GLY A 32 -17.11 -12.25 -4.78
N THR A 33 -17.73 -11.56 -3.81
CA THR A 33 -18.98 -10.84 -4.02
C THR A 33 -18.75 -9.61 -4.90
N GLU A 34 -19.53 -9.49 -5.99
CA GLU A 34 -19.53 -8.31 -6.85
C GLU A 34 -20.46 -7.22 -6.29
N THR A 35 -19.93 -6.01 -6.12
CA THR A 35 -20.64 -4.88 -5.54
C THR A 35 -20.25 -3.55 -6.22
N LYS A 36 -20.99 -2.48 -5.90
CA LYS A 36 -20.65 -1.10 -6.29
C LYS A 36 -20.17 -0.25 -5.12
N THR A 37 -20.22 -0.80 -3.90
CA THR A 37 -19.89 -0.14 -2.64
C THR A 37 -19.16 -1.11 -1.71
N GLY A 38 -18.36 -0.59 -0.78
CA GLY A 38 -17.53 -1.39 0.12
C GLY A 38 -16.07 -1.39 -0.29
N VAL A 39 -15.28 -2.25 0.35
CA VAL A 39 -13.82 -2.35 0.13
C VAL A 39 -13.52 -3.60 -0.67
N GLY A 40 -12.75 -3.46 -1.76
CA GLY A 40 -12.35 -4.60 -2.59
C GLY A 40 -11.57 -4.21 -3.84
N GLU A 41 -11.31 -5.17 -4.71
CA GLU A 41 -10.56 -4.97 -5.95
C GLU A 41 -11.41 -4.26 -7.02
N LEU A 42 -10.88 -3.18 -7.59
CA LEU A 42 -11.53 -2.42 -8.65
C LEU A 42 -11.43 -3.16 -9.99
N CYS A 43 -12.59 -3.40 -10.60
CA CYS A 43 -12.74 -3.95 -11.93
C CYS A 43 -13.43 -2.95 -12.85
N ILE A 44 -12.90 -2.77 -14.06
CA ILE A 44 -13.35 -1.73 -14.99
C ILE A 44 -13.68 -2.33 -16.33
N LYS A 45 -14.73 -1.84 -16.97
CA LYS A 45 -15.05 -2.11 -18.38
C LYS A 45 -15.18 -0.79 -19.12
N SER A 46 -14.42 -0.63 -20.20
CA SER A 46 -14.53 0.55 -21.05
C SER A 46 -14.15 0.25 -22.50
N PRO A 47 -14.65 1.04 -23.47
CA PRO A 47 -14.21 0.95 -24.86
C PRO A 47 -12.71 1.24 -25.06
N SER A 48 -12.08 1.92 -24.10
CA SER A 48 -10.67 2.31 -24.14
C SER A 48 -9.73 1.28 -23.49
N LEU A 49 -10.25 0.13 -23.04
CA LEU A 49 -9.40 -0.95 -22.51
C LEU A 49 -8.52 -1.54 -23.60
N PHE A 50 -7.33 -1.94 -23.21
CA PHE A 50 -6.43 -2.70 -24.07
C PHE A 50 -6.99 -4.11 -24.31
N LYS A 51 -6.56 -4.75 -25.40
CA LYS A 51 -7.08 -6.07 -25.80
C LYS A 51 -6.41 -7.23 -25.07
N GLU A 52 -5.08 -7.16 -24.93
CA GLU A 52 -4.28 -8.24 -24.36
C GLU A 52 -2.91 -7.75 -23.88
N TYR A 53 -2.30 -8.52 -22.99
CA TYR A 53 -0.87 -8.43 -22.74
C TYR A 53 -0.12 -9.14 -23.87
N TRP A 54 0.74 -8.39 -24.56
CA TRP A 54 1.48 -8.89 -25.72
C TRP A 54 2.24 -10.18 -25.40
N LYS A 55 1.97 -11.25 -26.18
CA LYS A 55 2.56 -12.59 -26.03
C LYS A 55 2.36 -13.21 -24.63
N ARG A 56 1.33 -12.80 -23.89
CA ARG A 56 0.98 -13.34 -22.57
C ARG A 56 -0.52 -13.66 -22.50
N PRO A 57 -0.99 -14.71 -23.20
CA PRO A 57 -2.40 -15.07 -23.24
C PRO A 57 -2.93 -15.52 -21.87
N GLU A 58 -2.10 -16.22 -21.08
CA GLU A 58 -2.48 -16.69 -19.73
C GLU A 58 -2.76 -15.52 -18.78
N VAL A 59 -1.82 -14.57 -18.68
CA VAL A 59 -1.98 -13.34 -17.87
C VAL A 59 -3.17 -12.52 -18.35
N THR A 60 -3.42 -12.48 -19.67
CA THR A 60 -4.61 -11.82 -20.22
C THR A 60 -5.88 -12.51 -19.75
N ALA A 61 -5.98 -13.84 -19.83
CA ALA A 61 -7.15 -14.56 -19.37
C ALA A 61 -7.40 -14.38 -17.86
N GLU A 62 -6.35 -14.31 -17.04
CA GLU A 62 -6.47 -14.09 -15.59
C GLU A 62 -6.86 -12.65 -15.21
N SER A 63 -6.44 -11.68 -16.02
CA SER A 63 -6.68 -10.25 -15.77
C SER A 63 -8.08 -9.80 -16.19
N PHE A 64 -8.78 -10.58 -17.02
CA PHE A 64 -10.15 -10.32 -17.43
C PHE A 64 -11.10 -11.30 -16.74
N ILE A 65 -12.26 -10.80 -16.33
CA ILE A 65 -13.34 -11.59 -15.74
C ILE A 65 -14.55 -11.59 -16.65
N ASP A 66 -15.50 -12.47 -16.33
CA ASP A 66 -16.77 -12.59 -17.03
C ASP A 66 -17.46 -11.23 -17.19
N GLY A 67 -18.02 -11.04 -18.38
CA GLY A 67 -18.62 -9.77 -18.80
C GLY A 67 -17.65 -8.75 -19.39
N GLY A 68 -16.36 -9.09 -19.53
CA GLY A 68 -15.35 -8.24 -20.19
C GLY A 68 -14.82 -7.12 -19.29
N PHE A 69 -14.83 -7.34 -17.98
CA PHE A 69 -14.23 -6.42 -17.03
C PHE A 69 -12.75 -6.78 -16.85
N PHE A 70 -11.92 -5.76 -16.73
CA PHE A 70 -10.49 -5.86 -16.45
C PHE A 70 -10.24 -5.60 -14.96
N LYS A 71 -9.49 -6.51 -14.32
CA LYS A 71 -9.00 -6.37 -12.95
C LYS A 71 -7.83 -5.39 -12.92
N THR A 72 -7.98 -4.29 -12.19
CA THR A 72 -6.91 -3.28 -12.10
C THR A 72 -5.77 -3.68 -11.16
N GLY A 73 -6.05 -4.60 -10.23
CA GLY A 73 -5.16 -4.91 -9.11
C GLY A 73 -5.09 -3.79 -8.06
N ASP A 74 -5.97 -2.80 -8.13
CA ASP A 74 -6.09 -1.72 -7.15
C ASP A 74 -7.25 -2.03 -6.20
N THR A 75 -6.99 -1.95 -4.89
CA THR A 75 -8.01 -2.04 -3.85
C THR A 75 -8.61 -0.66 -3.64
N VAL A 76 -9.93 -0.56 -3.67
CA VAL A 76 -10.66 0.70 -3.55
C VAL A 76 -11.78 0.62 -2.54
N THR A 77 -12.22 1.79 -2.09
CA THR A 77 -13.51 1.97 -1.43
C THR A 77 -14.31 3.08 -2.09
N VAL A 78 -15.61 3.12 -1.81
CA VAL A 78 -16.54 4.09 -2.40
C VAL A 78 -17.24 4.83 -1.27
N ASP A 79 -17.11 6.15 -1.32
CA ASP A 79 -17.77 7.08 -0.41
C ASP A 79 -19.28 7.17 -0.69
N GLU A 80 -20.06 7.73 0.23
CA GLU A 80 -21.52 7.87 0.15
C GLU A 80 -21.98 8.60 -1.12
N ASP A 81 -21.18 9.55 -1.59
CA ASP A 81 -21.42 10.32 -2.82
C ASP A 81 -21.00 9.58 -4.10
N GLY A 82 -20.52 8.33 -4.01
CA GLY A 82 -20.10 7.50 -5.13
C GLY A 82 -18.70 7.84 -5.66
N TYR A 83 -17.86 8.51 -4.86
CA TYR A 83 -16.46 8.79 -5.20
C TYR A 83 -15.58 7.61 -4.82
N PHE A 84 -14.71 7.20 -5.74
CA PHE A 84 -13.76 6.13 -5.50
C PHE A 84 -12.52 6.67 -4.78
N ILE A 85 -12.07 5.92 -3.78
CA ILE A 85 -10.85 6.16 -3.01
C ILE A 85 -9.96 4.95 -3.20
N ILE A 86 -8.72 5.16 -3.64
CA ILE A 86 -7.74 4.08 -3.78
C ILE A 86 -7.11 3.83 -2.42
N LEU A 87 -7.23 2.60 -1.94
CA LEU A 87 -6.66 2.15 -0.67
C LEU A 87 -5.34 1.40 -0.85
N GLY A 88 -4.89 1.18 -2.09
CA GLY A 88 -3.63 0.50 -2.41
C GLY A 88 -3.73 -0.46 -3.58
N ARG A 89 -2.69 -1.27 -3.78
CA ARG A 89 -2.61 -2.37 -4.72
C ARG A 89 -2.78 -3.70 -4.01
N THR A 90 -3.68 -4.54 -4.51
CA THR A 90 -3.98 -5.86 -3.94
C THR A 90 -2.77 -6.79 -3.92
N ASN A 91 -1.84 -6.65 -4.88
CA ASN A 91 -0.67 -7.53 -5.00
C ASN A 91 0.63 -6.96 -4.43
N ALA A 92 0.76 -5.65 -4.28
CA ALA A 92 1.99 -5.02 -3.81
C ALA A 92 1.90 -4.54 -2.36
N ASP A 93 0.71 -4.12 -1.92
CA ASP A 93 0.53 -3.48 -0.62
C ASP A 93 -0.11 -4.44 0.41
N ILE A 94 -0.33 -5.71 0.04
CA ILE A 94 -0.78 -6.78 0.95
C ILE A 94 0.36 -7.77 1.15
N MET A 95 0.90 -7.81 2.37
CA MET A 95 1.94 -8.77 2.78
C MET A 95 1.34 -9.91 3.62
N LYS A 96 1.93 -11.10 3.51
CA LYS A 96 1.51 -12.33 4.20
C LYS A 96 2.53 -12.68 5.30
N VAL A 97 2.34 -12.08 6.46
CA VAL A 97 3.26 -12.23 7.61
C VAL A 97 2.69 -13.24 8.59
N GLY A 98 3.32 -14.41 8.71
CA GLY A 98 2.95 -15.43 9.70
C GLY A 98 1.50 -15.92 9.58
N GLY A 99 0.96 -15.98 8.35
CA GLY A 99 -0.43 -16.37 8.07
C GLY A 99 -1.45 -15.23 8.13
N TYR A 100 -1.05 -14.00 8.47
CA TYR A 100 -1.91 -12.82 8.45
C TYR A 100 -1.74 -12.03 7.15
N LYS A 101 -2.86 -11.58 6.58
CA LYS A 101 -2.85 -10.57 5.50
C LYS A 101 -2.77 -9.19 6.13
N LEU A 102 -1.68 -8.47 5.88
CA LEU A 102 -1.44 -7.13 6.41
C LEU A 102 -1.39 -6.13 5.26
N SER A 103 -2.05 -4.98 5.44
CA SER A 103 -1.93 -3.85 4.52
C SER A 103 -0.73 -2.99 4.90
N ALA A 104 0.20 -2.80 3.97
CA ALA A 104 1.33 -1.87 4.12
C ALA A 104 0.84 -0.46 4.40
N LEU A 105 -0.17 0.00 3.65
CA LEU A 105 -0.72 1.35 3.76
C LEU A 105 -1.35 1.66 5.12
N GLU A 106 -1.94 0.65 5.78
CA GLU A 106 -2.43 0.84 7.14
C GLU A 106 -1.27 1.11 8.12
N ILE A 107 -0.17 0.38 7.98
CA ILE A 107 1.02 0.56 8.82
C ILE A 107 1.69 1.89 8.50
N GLU A 108 1.79 2.26 7.22
CA GLU A 108 2.32 3.56 6.78
C GLU A 108 1.49 4.72 7.33
N ALA A 109 0.17 4.66 7.22
CA ALA A 109 -0.73 5.69 7.75
C ALA A 109 -0.50 5.92 9.24
N VAL A 110 -0.34 4.84 10.02
CA VAL A 110 0.01 4.95 11.44
C VAL A 110 1.39 5.56 11.61
N LEU A 111 2.41 5.10 10.89
CA LEU A 111 3.78 5.62 10.99
C LEU A 111 3.92 7.10 10.67
N LEU A 112 3.13 7.61 9.72
CA LEU A 112 3.10 9.03 9.35
C LEU A 112 2.55 9.93 10.46
N GLU A 113 1.84 9.39 11.47
CA GLU A 113 1.43 10.15 12.66
C GLU A 113 2.59 10.43 13.62
N HIS A 114 3.75 9.80 13.44
CA HIS A 114 4.90 9.99 14.31
C HIS A 114 5.60 11.32 14.02
N ASP A 115 5.88 12.13 15.06
CA ASP A 115 6.42 13.49 14.90
C ASP A 115 7.74 13.54 14.12
N THR A 116 8.60 12.54 14.29
CA THR A 116 9.90 12.42 13.60
C THR A 116 9.78 11.98 12.13
N VAL A 117 8.67 11.39 11.69
CA VAL A 117 8.54 10.76 10.36
C VAL A 117 8.03 11.78 9.35
N LEU A 118 8.75 11.94 8.24
CA LEU A 118 8.34 12.75 7.09
C LEU A 118 7.60 11.89 6.06
N GLU A 119 8.25 10.79 5.66
CA GLU A 119 7.72 9.80 4.73
C GLU A 119 8.10 8.41 5.23
N CYS A 120 7.30 7.41 4.86
CA CYS A 120 7.63 6.01 5.12
C CYS A 120 7.13 5.10 4.01
N ALA A 121 7.80 3.97 3.85
CA ALA A 121 7.37 2.88 2.99
C ALA A 121 7.45 1.56 3.77
N VAL A 122 6.41 0.74 3.68
CA VAL A 122 6.31 -0.55 4.36
C VAL A 122 6.22 -1.66 3.30
N LEU A 123 7.06 -2.68 3.44
CA LEU A 123 7.14 -3.77 2.49
C LEU A 123 7.33 -5.11 3.21
N GLY A 124 6.81 -6.18 2.59
CA GLY A 124 7.09 -7.55 3.01
C GLY A 124 8.44 -8.00 2.46
N LEU A 125 9.38 -8.38 3.32
CA LEU A 125 10.60 -9.09 2.91
C LEU A 125 10.43 -10.59 3.12
N PRO A 126 10.93 -11.44 2.20
CA PRO A 126 10.82 -12.88 2.35
C PRO A 126 11.57 -13.37 3.60
N ASP A 127 10.92 -14.24 4.38
CA ASP A 127 11.48 -14.86 5.58
C ASP A 127 11.11 -16.35 5.67
N GLU A 128 12.07 -17.17 6.09
CA GLU A 128 11.90 -18.63 6.15
C GLU A 128 10.90 -19.10 7.21
N ALA A 129 10.72 -18.36 8.31
CA ALA A 129 9.85 -18.76 9.41
C ALA A 129 8.42 -18.23 9.26
N TYR A 130 8.26 -17.02 8.70
CA TYR A 130 6.98 -16.32 8.63
C TYR A 130 6.43 -16.16 7.21
N GLY A 131 7.16 -16.64 6.18
CA GLY A 131 6.86 -16.40 4.78
C GLY A 131 7.33 -15.00 4.37
N GLU A 132 6.78 -13.98 5.02
CA GLU A 132 7.21 -12.59 4.90
C GLU A 132 7.37 -11.95 6.29
N VAL A 133 8.19 -10.90 6.36
CA VAL A 133 8.37 -10.04 7.53
C VAL A 133 8.20 -8.58 7.16
N ILE A 134 7.67 -7.79 8.10
CA ILE A 134 7.44 -6.35 7.91
C ILE A 134 8.78 -5.63 7.93
N CYS A 135 9.13 -5.00 6.83
CA CYS A 135 10.24 -4.06 6.71
C CYS A 135 9.69 -2.66 6.49
N THR A 136 10.34 -1.67 7.10
CA THR A 136 9.90 -0.28 7.06
C THR A 136 11.08 0.61 6.78
N ILE A 137 10.94 1.46 5.77
CA ILE A 137 11.88 2.51 5.42
C ILE A 137 11.28 3.82 5.89
N ILE A 138 12.04 4.58 6.67
CA ILE A 138 11.59 5.84 7.27
C ILE A 138 12.51 6.97 6.81
N VAL A 139 11.91 8.03 6.29
CA VAL A 139 12.55 9.30 6.03
C VAL A 139 12.22 10.24 7.19
N PRO A 140 13.22 10.66 7.99
CA PRO A 140 12.96 11.58 9.10
C PRO A 140 12.73 13.01 8.58
N LYS A 141 12.00 13.82 9.34
CA LYS A 141 11.87 15.27 9.11
C LYS A 141 13.24 15.97 9.26
N GLU A 142 13.39 17.12 8.61
CA GLU A 142 14.67 17.83 8.55
C GLU A 142 15.20 18.19 9.95
N ASP A 143 14.32 18.60 10.87
CA ASP A 143 14.68 18.92 12.26
C ASP A 143 15.22 17.70 13.02
N ALA A 144 14.65 16.52 12.76
CA ALA A 144 15.10 15.27 13.34
C ALA A 144 16.42 14.78 12.73
N LYS A 145 16.60 15.01 11.44
CA LYS A 145 17.82 14.69 10.71
C LYS A 145 19.00 15.54 11.19
N GLU A 146 18.80 16.84 11.37
CA GLU A 146 19.81 17.75 11.93
C GLU A 146 20.24 17.33 13.35
N ARG A 147 19.28 16.98 14.22
CA ARG A 147 19.56 16.45 15.57
C ARG A 147 20.36 15.15 15.52
N ALA A 148 20.05 14.27 14.57
CA ALA A 148 20.74 12.99 14.38
C ALA A 148 22.21 13.19 13.96
N GLU A 149 22.45 14.10 13.01
CA GLU A 149 23.80 14.43 12.53
C GLU A 149 24.66 15.07 13.62
N GLN A 150 24.08 15.93 14.46
CA GLN A 150 24.79 16.59 15.57
C GLN A 150 25.12 15.64 16.72
N SER A 151 24.30 14.61 16.94
CA SER A 151 24.44 13.67 18.06
C SER A 151 25.08 12.33 17.69
N SER A 152 25.42 12.11 16.41
CA SER A 152 25.88 10.83 15.86
C SER A 152 24.99 9.64 16.22
N LYS A 153 23.70 9.90 16.48
CA LYS A 153 22.66 8.91 16.80
C LYS A 153 21.62 8.90 15.68
N PRO A 154 20.98 7.77 15.39
CA PRO A 154 19.88 7.73 14.42
C PRO A 154 18.72 8.63 14.87
N ALA A 155 18.05 9.27 13.91
CA ALA A 155 16.91 10.17 14.16
C ALA A 155 15.73 9.47 14.86
N LEU A 156 15.59 8.16 14.63
CA LEU A 156 14.59 7.31 15.26
C LEU A 156 15.18 5.92 15.46
N THR A 157 15.19 5.43 16.70
CA THR A 157 15.62 4.06 16.99
C THR A 157 14.45 3.07 16.86
N LEU A 158 14.79 1.82 16.59
CA LEU A 158 13.82 0.73 16.59
C LEU A 158 13.04 0.64 17.89
N GLU A 159 13.72 0.80 19.03
CA GLU A 159 13.10 0.64 20.34
C GLU A 159 12.08 1.74 20.62
N GLU A 160 12.40 2.98 20.24
CA GLU A 160 11.46 4.11 20.31
C GLU A 160 10.25 3.85 19.41
N LEU A 161 10.47 3.46 18.15
CA LEU A 161 9.38 3.18 17.21
C LEU A 161 8.51 2.01 17.68
N THR A 162 9.13 0.94 18.17
CA THR A 162 8.41 -0.24 18.69
C THR A 162 7.65 0.10 19.96
N SER A 163 8.22 0.92 20.84
CA SER A 163 7.54 1.37 22.06
C SER A 163 6.34 2.24 21.73
N TRP A 164 6.50 3.20 20.83
CA TRP A 164 5.44 4.12 20.39
C TRP A 164 4.30 3.40 19.65
N SER A 165 4.63 2.43 18.81
CA SER A 165 3.65 1.68 18.01
C SER A 165 2.83 0.67 18.81
N LYS A 166 3.21 0.32 20.05
CA LYS A 166 2.47 -0.66 20.86
C LYS A 166 1.01 -0.27 21.08
N ASP A 167 0.75 1.02 21.26
CA ASP A 167 -0.59 1.53 21.57
C ASP A 167 -1.42 1.81 20.31
N LYS A 168 -0.80 1.79 19.12
CA LYS A 168 -1.43 2.11 17.83
C LYS A 168 -1.63 0.90 16.92
N LEU A 169 -0.74 -0.09 16.98
CA LEU A 169 -0.76 -1.27 16.14
C LEU A 169 -1.07 -2.55 16.94
N ALA A 170 -1.94 -3.38 16.36
CA ALA A 170 -2.20 -4.72 16.86
C ALA A 170 -0.91 -5.57 16.91
N PRO A 171 -0.77 -6.53 17.85
CA PRO A 171 0.49 -7.25 18.08
C PRO A 171 1.13 -7.89 16.84
N TYR A 172 0.32 -8.35 15.90
CA TYR A 172 0.75 -9.00 14.66
C TYR A 172 1.15 -8.00 13.55
N LYS A 173 0.85 -6.70 13.70
CA LYS A 173 1.27 -5.59 12.82
C LYS A 173 2.54 -4.90 13.32
N ARG A 174 3.08 -5.31 14.47
CA ARG A 174 4.22 -4.65 15.11
C ARG A 174 5.54 -5.08 14.47
N PHE A 175 6.45 -4.12 14.38
CA PHE A 175 7.82 -4.32 13.92
C PHE A 175 8.55 -5.28 14.87
N ARG A 176 9.15 -6.35 14.31
CA ARG A 176 9.96 -7.29 15.09
C ARG A 176 11.44 -6.92 14.97
N ARG A 177 12.19 -7.19 16.06
CA ARG A 177 13.61 -6.82 16.21
C ARG A 177 14.52 -7.35 15.10
N ASP A 178 14.18 -8.47 14.49
CA ASP A 178 14.99 -9.09 13.44
C ASP A 178 14.72 -8.54 12.02
N CYS A 179 13.78 -7.58 11.87
CA CYS A 179 13.23 -7.22 10.54
C CYS A 179 13.27 -5.73 10.20
N THR A 180 13.89 -4.90 11.04
CA THR A 180 14.02 -3.46 10.76
C THR A 180 15.39 -3.14 10.23
N TYR A 181 15.55 -3.32 8.92
CA TYR A 181 16.73 -2.83 8.23
C TYR A 181 16.55 -1.36 7.88
N GLY A 182 17.11 -0.52 8.75
CA GLY A 182 17.71 0.76 8.37
C GLY A 182 16.75 1.94 8.25
N THR A 183 17.07 2.98 9.03
CA THR A 183 17.10 4.33 8.48
C THR A 183 18.03 4.29 7.26
N LEU A 184 17.48 4.08 6.07
CA LEU A 184 18.24 4.19 4.83
C LEU A 184 18.53 5.67 4.64
N PHE A 185 19.67 6.12 5.17
CA PHE A 185 20.39 7.22 4.57
C PHE A 185 20.57 6.87 3.10
N LEU A 186 20.00 7.68 2.20
CA LEU A 186 20.30 7.67 0.77
C LEU A 186 21.84 7.61 0.61
N GLY A 187 22.39 6.42 0.33
CA GLY A 187 23.84 6.19 0.24
C GLY A 187 24.38 4.84 0.73
N MET A 188 23.60 3.98 1.40
CA MET A 188 24.11 2.65 1.81
C MET A 188 23.99 1.57 0.70
N PRO A 189 25.03 0.73 0.50
CA PRO A 189 25.00 -0.33 -0.51
C PRO A 189 24.03 -1.47 -0.15
N TRP A 190 23.32 -1.95 -1.17
CA TRP A 190 22.26 -2.97 -1.14
C TRP A 190 22.63 -4.26 -0.38
N GLU A 191 23.92 -4.61 -0.36
CA GLU A 191 24.46 -5.86 0.22
C GLU A 191 24.36 -5.92 1.76
N ARG A 192 24.13 -4.81 2.44
CA ARG A 192 23.90 -4.77 3.90
C ARG A 192 22.46 -5.06 4.32
N LEU A 193 21.50 -5.00 3.40
CA LEU A 193 20.08 -5.20 3.69
C LEU A 193 19.70 -6.69 3.84
N THR A 194 20.58 -7.63 3.44
CA THR A 194 20.24 -9.06 3.34
C THR A 194 21.08 -9.98 4.23
N ARG A 195 22.07 -9.46 4.96
CA ARG A 195 22.91 -10.29 5.86
C ARG A 195 22.35 -10.30 7.28
N ARG A 196 21.74 -11.43 7.65
CA ARG A 196 21.58 -11.83 9.07
C ARG A 196 22.96 -11.82 9.73
N SER A 197 23.10 -11.07 10.83
CA SER A 197 24.23 -11.19 11.78
C SER A 197 24.07 -12.42 12.64
#